data_AF-A0A5N9EED6-F1
#
_entry.id   AF-A0A5N9EED6-F1
#
_cell.length_a   1.000
_cell.length_b   1.000
_cell.length_c   1.000
_cell.angle_alpha   90.00
_cell.angle_beta   90.00
_cell.angle_gamma   90.00
#
_symmetry.space_group_name_H-M   'P 1'
#
loop_
_entity.id
_entity.type
_entity.pdbx_description
1 polymer ?
#
loop_
_entity_poly.entity_id
_entity_poly.type
_entity_poly.pdbx_seq_one_letter_code
_entity_poly.pdbx_strand_id
1 'polypeptide(L)'
;RMDKRKLLTLSFFVQSIGVGALALVNWPIFGLNLGIIPLPVFVICFGLGFGASIPLRLSLLADYFGRRSYGSLVGITSSVNAIFGAIGPALVGLIHDISDSYHIGFSILAILLLFSIPLSITLENPNRVAARLRTIRNERD
;
A
#
# COMPACT_ATOMS: atom_id res chain seq x y z
N ARG A 1 -3.20 3.05 -23.13
CA ARG A 1 -2.71 2.06 -22.14
C ARG A 1 -2.51 2.79 -20.82
N MET A 2 -3.29 2.50 -19.77
CA MET A 2 -3.13 3.19 -18.49
C MET A 2 -1.78 2.84 -17.85
N ASP A 3 -1.08 3.83 -17.32
CA ASP A 3 0.17 3.61 -16.60
C ASP A 3 -0.12 2.81 -15.33
N LYS A 4 0.43 1.58 -15.23
CA LYS A 4 0.28 0.70 -14.05
C LYS A 4 0.66 1.39 -12.73
N ARG A 5 1.57 2.37 -12.81
CA ARG A 5 1.97 3.23 -11.70
C ARG A 5 0.84 4.13 -11.20
N LYS A 6 0.11 4.79 -12.10
CA LYS A 6 -1.04 5.63 -11.74
C LYS A 6 -2.14 4.79 -11.10
N LEU A 7 -2.35 3.57 -11.60
CA LEU A 7 -3.28 2.61 -11.01
C LEU A 7 -2.84 2.17 -9.59
N LEU A 8 -1.54 1.97 -9.39
CA LEU A 8 -1.00 1.62 -8.07
C LEU A 8 -1.13 2.79 -7.10
N THR A 9 -0.80 4.01 -7.51
CA THR A 9 -0.99 5.23 -6.70
C THR A 9 -2.47 5.41 -6.34
N LEU A 10 -3.39 5.23 -7.30
CA LEU A 10 -4.82 5.27 -7.03
C LEU A 10 -5.23 4.21 -5.99
N SER A 11 -4.70 2.99 -6.11
CA SER A 11 -4.97 1.91 -5.16
C SER A 11 -4.52 2.23 -3.74
N PHE A 12 -3.37 2.89 -3.58
CA PHE A 12 -2.89 3.35 -2.27
C PHE A 12 -3.68 4.54 -1.73
N PHE A 13 -4.11 5.45 -2.60
CA PHE A 13 -4.98 6.56 -2.22
C PHE A 13 -6.33 6.04 -1.70
N VAL A 14 -6.97 5.11 -2.42
CA VAL A 14 -8.23 4.50 -1.98
C VAL A 14 -8.04 3.71 -0.68
N GLN A 15 -6.94 2.96 -0.51
CA GLN A 15 -6.62 2.30 0.76
C GLN A 15 -6.46 3.29 1.92
N SER A 16 -5.79 4.43 1.69
CA SER A 16 -5.59 5.46 2.72
C SER A 16 -6.92 6.07 3.15
N ILE A 17 -7.85 6.32 2.22
CA ILE A 17 -9.22 6.75 2.54
C ILE A 17 -9.94 5.70 3.39
N GLY A 18 -9.84 4.42 3.02
CA GLY A 18 -10.47 3.34 3.77
C GLY A 18 -9.96 3.25 5.22
N VAL A 19 -8.64 3.18 5.41
CA VAL A 19 -8.04 3.09 6.75
C VAL A 19 -8.25 4.38 7.54
N GLY A 20 -8.24 5.53 6.87
CA GLY A 20 -8.62 6.81 7.49
C GLY A 20 -10.06 6.79 8.00
N ALA A 21 -11.01 6.26 7.24
CA ALA A 21 -12.39 6.09 7.68
C ALA A 21 -12.50 5.17 8.91
N LEU A 22 -11.71 4.09 8.95
CA LEU A 22 -11.66 3.18 10.09
C LEU A 22 -11.19 3.88 11.38
N ALA A 23 -10.21 4.79 11.28
CA ALA A 23 -9.73 5.57 12.43
C ALA A 23 -10.78 6.52 13.03
N LEU A 24 -11.83 6.87 12.27
CA LEU A 24 -12.91 7.77 12.69
C LEU A 24 -14.12 7.04 13.30
N VAL A 25 -14.14 5.70 13.30
CA VAL A 25 -15.26 4.90 13.83
C VAL A 25 -15.41 5.15 15.33
N ASN A 26 -16.59 5.60 15.77
CA ASN A 26 -16.87 6.00 17.17
C ASN A 26 -16.00 7.15 17.73
N TRP A 27 -15.30 7.92 16.88
CA TRP A 27 -14.62 9.13 17.33
C TRP A 27 -15.59 10.32 17.32
N PRO A 28 -15.83 11.00 18.45
CA PRO A 28 -16.65 12.20 18.47
C PRO A 28 -15.92 13.35 17.76
N ILE A 29 -16.35 13.68 16.55
CA ILE A 29 -15.83 14.81 15.77
C ILE A 29 -16.81 15.96 15.92
N PHE A 30 -16.39 17.09 16.50
CA PHE A 30 -17.23 18.28 16.68
C PHE A 30 -18.60 18.02 17.38
N GLY A 31 -18.67 17.01 18.25
CA GLY A 31 -19.91 16.62 18.95
C GLY A 31 -20.84 15.68 18.15
N LEU A 32 -20.46 15.27 16.95
CA LEU A 32 -21.16 14.27 16.15
C LEU A 32 -20.43 12.93 16.26
N ASN A 33 -21.14 11.89 16.72
CA ASN A 33 -20.66 10.51 16.70
C ASN A 33 -21.15 9.84 15.41
N LEU A 34 -20.25 9.59 14.45
CA LEU A 34 -20.58 8.89 13.21
C LEU A 34 -20.83 7.38 13.43
N GLY A 35 -20.60 6.89 14.65
CA GLY A 35 -20.84 5.49 15.02
C GLY A 35 -20.13 4.53 14.06
N ILE A 36 -20.91 3.63 13.47
CA ILE A 36 -20.45 2.58 12.54
C ILE A 36 -20.53 2.99 11.06
N ILE A 37 -21.00 4.19 10.73
CA ILE A 37 -21.17 4.65 9.33
C ILE A 37 -19.84 4.62 8.53
N PRO A 38 -18.65 4.88 9.11
CA PRO A 38 -17.39 4.79 8.37
C PRO A 38 -16.94 3.35 8.04
N LEU A 39 -17.51 2.32 8.69
CA LEU A 39 -17.10 0.91 8.47
C LEU A 39 -17.34 0.42 7.04
N PRO A 40 -18.53 0.61 6.43
CA PRO A 40 -18.74 0.26 5.02
C PRO A 40 -17.75 0.95 4.07
N VAL A 41 -17.40 2.22 4.34
CA VAL A 41 -16.41 2.96 3.55
C VAL A 41 -15.04 2.30 3.65
N PHE A 42 -14.63 1.91 4.86
CA PHE A 42 -13.41 1.14 5.07
C PHE A 42 -13.44 -0.17 4.25
N VAL A 43 -14.48 -0.99 4.37
CA VAL A 43 -14.56 -2.30 3.69
C VAL A 43 -14.46 -2.15 2.18
N ILE A 44 -15.18 -1.20 1.60
CA ILE A 44 -15.21 -0.98 0.15
C ILE A 44 -13.87 -0.41 -0.33
N CYS A 45 -13.39 0.66 0.28
CA CYS A 45 -12.18 1.34 -0.16
C CYS A 45 -10.93 0.48 0.09
N PHE A 46 -10.80 -0.11 1.27
CA PHE A 46 -9.70 -1.00 1.59
C PHE A 46 -9.73 -2.25 0.73
N GLY A 47 -10.89 -2.90 0.58
CA GLY A 47 -11.04 -4.11 -0.23
C GLY A 47 -10.66 -3.88 -1.69
N LEU A 48 -11.18 -2.81 -2.31
CA LEU A 48 -10.88 -2.47 -3.71
C LEU A 48 -9.42 -2.06 -3.90
N GLY A 49 -8.91 -1.18 -3.05
CA GLY A 49 -7.53 -0.70 -3.17
C GLY A 49 -6.50 -1.81 -2.90
N PHE A 50 -6.73 -2.63 -1.86
CA PHE A 50 -5.86 -3.75 -1.54
C PHE A 50 -5.89 -4.80 -2.66
N GLY A 51 -7.09 -5.19 -3.12
CA GLY A 51 -7.27 -6.17 -4.19
C GLY A 51 -6.64 -5.75 -5.52
N ALA A 52 -6.73 -4.47 -5.89
CA ALA A 52 -6.08 -3.94 -7.09
C ALA A 52 -4.55 -3.84 -6.94
N SER A 53 -4.04 -3.54 -5.73
CA SER A 53 -2.61 -3.32 -5.51
C SER A 53 -1.75 -4.58 -5.71
N ILE A 54 -2.27 -5.77 -5.40
CA ILE A 54 -1.52 -7.03 -5.46
C ILE A 54 -1.08 -7.37 -6.90
N PRO A 55 -2.01 -7.52 -7.87
CA PRO A 55 -1.63 -7.84 -9.26
C PRO A 55 -0.82 -6.71 -9.91
N LEU A 56 -1.06 -5.45 -9.54
CA LEU A 56 -0.28 -4.31 -10.05
C LEU A 56 1.18 -4.38 -9.60
N ARG A 57 1.43 -4.68 -8.31
CA ARG A 57 2.79 -4.86 -7.78
C ARG A 57 3.50 -6.03 -8.45
N LEU A 58 2.82 -7.17 -8.57
CA LEU A 58 3.36 -8.35 -9.26
C LEU A 58 3.68 -8.08 -10.73
N SER A 59 2.83 -7.33 -11.43
CA SER A 59 3.08 -6.95 -12.82
C SER A 59 4.22 -5.94 -12.97
N LEU A 60 4.31 -4.94 -12.08
CA LEU A 60 5.42 -3.98 -12.10
C LEU A 60 6.75 -4.69 -11.88
N LEU A 61 6.79 -5.60 -10.91
CA LEU A 61 8.00 -6.37 -10.58
C LEU A 61 8.46 -7.23 -11.77
N ALA A 62 7.52 -7.81 -12.51
CA ALA A 62 7.80 -8.53 -13.75
C ALA A 62 8.32 -7.60 -14.87
N ASP A 63 7.77 -6.39 -14.98
CA ASP A 63 8.18 -5.40 -16.00
C ASP A 63 9.58 -4.82 -15.71
N TYR A 64 9.95 -4.62 -14.44
CA TYR A 64 11.26 -4.06 -14.07
C TYR A 64 12.40 -5.07 -14.19
N PHE A 65 12.20 -6.29 -13.70
CA PHE A 65 13.29 -7.26 -13.52
C PHE A 65 13.21 -8.45 -14.49
N GLY A 66 12.13 -8.57 -15.26
CA GLY A 66 11.91 -9.67 -16.16
C GLY A 66 11.60 -10.99 -15.44
N ARG A 67 11.54 -12.09 -16.20
CA ARG A 67 11.05 -13.39 -15.71
C ARG A 67 12.12 -14.29 -15.07
N ARG A 68 13.41 -14.03 -15.28
CA ARG A 68 14.50 -14.94 -14.85
C ARG A 68 14.67 -14.99 -13.32
N SER A 69 14.51 -13.87 -12.62
CA SER A 69 14.65 -13.78 -11.15
C SER A 69 13.32 -13.49 -10.44
N TYR A 70 12.20 -13.60 -11.15
CA TYR A 70 10.89 -13.20 -10.67
C TYR A 70 10.49 -13.91 -9.37
N GLY A 71 10.68 -15.23 -9.29
CA GLY A 71 10.35 -16.01 -8.10
C GLY A 71 11.13 -15.59 -6.85
N SER A 72 12.42 -15.28 -7.00
CA SER A 72 13.25 -14.80 -5.88
C SER A 72 12.81 -13.42 -5.40
N LEU A 73 12.54 -12.49 -6.32
CA LEU A 73 12.04 -11.15 -5.98
C LEU A 73 10.66 -11.17 -5.31
N VAL A 74 9.74 -12.00 -5.82
CA VAL A 74 8.44 -12.21 -5.18
C VAL A 74 8.62 -12.82 -3.80
N GLY A 75 9.54 -13.79 -3.64
CA GLY A 75 9.90 -14.37 -2.34
C GLY A 75 10.37 -13.32 -1.34
N ILE A 76 11.36 -12.51 -1.69
CA ILE A 76 11.88 -11.42 -0.84
C ILE A 76 10.76 -10.45 -0.46
N THR A 77 9.96 -10.02 -1.44
CA THR A 77 8.85 -9.09 -1.21
C THR A 77 7.82 -9.72 -0.26
N SER A 78 7.54 -11.01 -0.41
CA SER A 78 6.58 -11.74 0.43
C SER A 78 7.09 -11.90 1.87
N SER A 79 8.37 -12.21 2.05
CA SER A 79 9.00 -12.29 3.38
C SER A 79 8.94 -10.95 4.12
N VAL A 80 9.23 -9.85 3.41
CA VAL A 80 9.08 -8.51 3.98
C VAL A 80 7.62 -8.26 4.38
N ASN A 81 6.65 -8.56 3.51
CA ASN A 81 5.24 -8.42 3.84
C ASN A 81 4.83 -9.29 5.05
N ALA A 82 5.36 -10.50 5.19
CA ALA A 82 5.05 -11.38 6.32
C ALA A 82 5.56 -10.80 7.65
N ILE A 83 6.77 -10.24 7.66
CA ILE A 83 7.33 -9.59 8.84
C ILE A 83 6.45 -8.43 9.28
N PHE A 84 6.12 -7.51 8.37
CA PHE A 84 5.23 -6.39 8.68
C PHE A 84 3.80 -6.83 9.00
N GLY A 85 3.31 -7.90 8.38
CA GLY A 85 1.99 -8.48 8.65
C GLY A 85 1.87 -9.09 10.04
N ALA A 86 2.96 -9.60 10.60
CA ALA A 86 3.01 -10.07 11.99
C ALA A 86 3.20 -8.92 12.99
N ILE A 87 4.09 -7.97 12.69
CA ILE A 87 4.42 -6.86 13.59
C ILE A 87 3.28 -5.83 13.67
N GLY A 88 2.58 -5.57 12.56
CA GLY A 88 1.55 -4.53 12.48
C GLY A 88 0.43 -4.68 13.52
N PRO A 89 -0.28 -5.82 13.56
CA PRO A 89 -1.33 -6.06 14.56
C PRO A 89 -0.80 -6.03 16.00
N ALA A 90 0.40 -6.56 16.24
CA ALA A 90 1.04 -6.56 17.55
C ALA A 90 1.32 -5.12 18.04
N LEU A 91 1.83 -4.25 17.18
CA LEU A 91 2.04 -2.83 17.50
C LEU A 91 0.73 -2.09 17.78
N VAL A 92 -0.30 -2.31 16.95
CA VAL A 92 -1.61 -1.69 17.15
C VAL A 92 -2.25 -2.16 18.46
N GLY A 93 -2.13 -3.45 18.79
CA GLY A 93 -2.57 -4.01 20.07
C GLY A 93 -1.84 -3.39 21.25
N LEU A 94 -0.51 -3.27 21.18
CA LEU A 94 0.27 -2.62 22.23
C LEU A 94 -0.10 -1.14 22.41
N ILE A 95 -0.33 -0.41 21.32
CA ILE A 95 -0.81 0.97 21.38
C ILE A 95 -2.17 1.02 22.09
N HIS A 96 -3.07 0.10 21.77
CA HIS A 96 -4.35 -0.01 22.45
C HIS A 96 -4.18 -0.29 23.95
N ASP A 97 -3.32 -1.23 24.34
CA ASP A 97 -3.10 -1.58 25.75
C ASP A 97 -2.58 -0.38 26.57
N ILE A 98 -1.83 0.54 25.96
CA ILE A 98 -1.29 1.73 26.61
C ILE A 98 -2.28 2.90 26.60
N SER A 99 -3.00 3.09 25.49
CA SER A 99 -3.83 4.28 25.24
C SER A 99 -5.34 4.05 25.37
N ASP A 100 -5.75 2.81 25.62
CA ASP A 100 -7.15 2.33 25.67
C ASP A 100 -7.96 2.72 24.42
N SER A 101 -7.28 2.87 23.28
CA SER A 101 -7.84 3.49 22.09
C SER A 101 -7.22 2.95 20.80
N TYR A 102 -8.07 2.44 19.91
CA TYR A 102 -7.66 2.01 18.57
C TYR A 102 -7.44 3.16 17.59
N HIS A 103 -7.93 4.35 17.92
CA HIS A 103 -7.89 5.52 17.05
C HIS A 103 -6.46 5.91 16.70
N ILE A 104 -5.56 5.87 17.70
CA ILE A 104 -4.15 6.21 17.52
C ILE A 104 -3.47 5.18 16.60
N GLY A 105 -3.69 3.88 16.85
CA GLY A 105 -3.13 2.81 16.03
C GLY A 105 -3.57 2.89 14.57
N PHE A 106 -4.86 3.05 14.31
CA PHE A 106 -5.38 3.18 12.94
C PHE A 106 -4.98 4.50 12.27
N SER A 107 -4.86 5.60 13.02
CA SER A 107 -4.37 6.88 12.48
C SER A 107 -2.92 6.77 12.01
N ILE A 108 -2.07 6.08 12.78
CA ILE A 108 -0.68 5.82 12.37
C ILE A 108 -0.64 4.99 11.08
N LEU A 109 -1.47 3.94 10.97
CA LEU A 109 -1.57 3.15 9.75
C LEU A 109 -2.06 3.98 8.54
N ALA A 110 -3.04 4.86 8.74
CA ALA A 110 -3.54 5.76 7.70
C ALA A 110 -2.45 6.72 7.21
N ILE A 111 -1.65 7.29 8.13
CA ILE A 111 -0.51 8.15 7.82
C ILE A 111 0.56 7.37 7.04
N LEU A 112 0.87 6.14 7.44
CA LEU A 112 1.86 5.28 6.77
C LEU A 112 1.44 4.98 5.31
N LEU A 113 0.15 4.75 5.09
CA LEU A 113 -0.42 4.60 3.74
C LEU A 113 -0.35 5.90 2.95
N LEU A 114 -0.58 7.04 3.59
CA LEU A 114 -0.47 8.35 2.95
C LEU A 114 0.96 8.62 2.47
N PHE A 115 1.97 8.25 3.27
CA PHE A 115 3.39 8.32 2.89
C PHE A 115 3.77 7.39 1.73
N SER A 116 3.01 6.32 1.50
CA SER A 116 3.23 5.41 0.36
C SER A 116 2.86 6.03 -0.99
N ILE A 117 2.02 7.08 -0.99
CA ILE A 117 1.57 7.79 -2.20
C ILE A 117 2.73 8.52 -2.89
N PRO A 118 3.48 9.44 -2.24
CA PRO A 118 4.61 10.11 -2.88
C PRO A 118 5.70 9.12 -3.31
N LEU A 119 5.97 8.08 -2.51
CA LEU A 119 6.89 7.00 -2.89
C LEU A 119 6.47 6.34 -4.20
N SER A 120 5.18 6.02 -4.33
CA SER A 120 4.63 5.40 -5.53
C SER A 120 4.73 6.29 -6.76
N ILE A 121 4.63 7.62 -6.60
CA ILE A 121 4.76 8.63 -7.67
C ILE A 121 6.23 8.84 -8.07
N THR A 122 7.18 8.66 -7.15
CA THR A 122 8.62 8.79 -7.42
C THR A 122 9.22 7.57 -8.14
N LEU A 123 8.56 6.40 -8.14
CA LEU A 123 9.04 5.24 -8.90
C LEU A 123 9.37 5.59 -10.38
N GLU A 124 10.48 5.09 -10.93
CA GLU A 124 10.81 5.40 -12.32
C GLU A 124 9.92 4.58 -13.28
N ASN A 125 9.48 5.13 -14.41
CA ASN A 125 8.57 4.41 -15.31
C ASN A 125 9.19 3.08 -15.80
N PRO A 126 8.55 1.90 -15.65
CA PRO A 126 9.12 0.61 -16.04
C PRO A 126 9.63 0.59 -17.48
N ASN A 127 8.92 1.28 -18.37
CA ASN A 127 9.31 1.41 -19.77
C ASN A 127 10.65 2.16 -19.97
N ARG A 128 10.97 3.14 -19.09
CA ARG A 128 12.24 3.87 -19.12
C ARG A 128 13.39 3.02 -18.58
N VAL A 129 13.14 2.24 -17.53
CA VAL A 129 14.13 1.30 -16.97
C VAL A 129 14.44 0.20 -17.97
N ALA A 130 13.42 -0.40 -18.58
CA ALA A 130 13.59 -1.41 -19.62
C ALA A 130 14.34 -0.87 -20.86
N ALA A 131 14.13 0.40 -21.23
CA ALA A 131 14.86 1.05 -22.33
C ALA A 131 16.36 1.25 -21.99
N ARG A 132 16.68 1.72 -20.77
CA ARG A 132 18.07 1.88 -20.31
C ARG A 132 18.83 0.55 -20.22
N LEU A 133 18.17 -0.51 -19.77
CA LEU A 133 18.79 -1.83 -19.69
C LEU A 133 19.10 -2.41 -21.09
N ARG A 134 18.31 -2.05 -22.11
CA ARG A 134 18.59 -2.42 -23.51
C ARG A 134 19.79 -1.68 -24.08
N THR A 135 19.93 -0.38 -23.82
CA THR A 135 21.09 0.38 -24.31
C THR A 135 22.39 -0.09 -23.67
N ILE A 136 22.42 -0.33 -22.35
CA ILE A 136 23.62 -0.85 -21.66
C ILE A 136 24.03 -2.24 -22.18
N ARG A 137 23.06 -3.09 -22.55
CA ARG A 137 23.36 -4.39 -23.15
C ARG A 137 23.96 -4.23 -24.55
N ASN A 138 23.40 -3.35 -25.38
CA ASN A 138 23.87 -3.12 -26.75
C ASN A 138 25.24 -2.40 -26.80
N GLU A 139 25.66 -1.70 -25.73
CA GLU A 139 27.01 -1.09 -25.63
C GLU A 139 28.09 -2.09 -25.19
N ARG A 140 27.69 -3.28 -24.74
CA ARG A 140 28.60 -4.36 -24.30
C ARG A 140 28.85 -5.43 -25.37
N ASP A 141 28.08 -5.40 -26.46
CA ASP A 141 28.19 -6.28 -27.62
C ASP A 141 28.92 -5.53 -28.76
#